data_AF-A0A8C7ALM0-F1
#
_entry.id   AF-A0A8C7ALM0-F1
#
_cell.length_a   1.000
_cell.length_b   1.000
_cell.length_c   1.000
_cell.angle_alpha   90.00
_cell.angle_beta   90.00
_cell.angle_gamma   90.00
#
_symmetry.space_group_name_H-M   'P 1'
#
loop_
_entity.id
_entity.type
_entity.pdbx_description
1 polymer ?
#
loop_
_entity_poly.entity_id
_entity_poly.type
_entity_poly.pdbx_seq_one_letter_code
_entity_poly.pdbx_strand_id
1 'polypeptide(L)'
;MERWPEPVRELQIFQKMEREPQERAGSPVLQYHAALVTGDLSRLQQLMNRSFHDANVVFEIKKDEMEWQVTSPATFGLSGLWTLEYKRELTTPLCIAAAHGHTACVRHLLSRGADPDASPGGQGALHEACLGSHTACVQLLLQHGADPDLLSAEGLTPLHLCRAAASLGCAQALLEHGASVHCAGGAGGDTPLHVAAQRGLDEHACLYLGCGARVDSRNGRGETPLSAACGAAQRPDEHARRLRLCALLLRRGAVADARDEDERSPLHKACGHACPGLALLLLRHGADTGALDYGGASPLARALQTAACAPEPGPQRTVQALLNHGSPAVWPDAFPKVLKTCAPAPRVIETLFNAYPQLRVSESWREVIPEEVFQMHQAFYQSLLALAHKPRCLQHLCRCAIRKLFGKRCFHLVPLLPLPKSLQDYLLLEPEGVLH
;
A
#
# COMPACT_ATOMS: atom_id res chain seq x y z
N MET A 1 -25.49 28.55 71.36
CA MET A 1 -25.72 29.96 70.95
C MET A 1 -24.47 30.37 70.18
N GLU A 2 -24.49 30.30 68.85
CA GLU A 2 -25.15 31.22 67.90
C GLU A 2 -24.30 32.48 67.66
N ARG A 3 -23.98 32.88 66.41
CA ARG A 3 -24.42 32.42 65.07
C ARG A 3 -23.27 32.25 64.08
N TRP A 4 -23.50 31.43 63.05
CA TRP A 4 -22.74 31.47 61.79
C TRP A 4 -23.40 32.45 60.81
N PRO A 5 -22.65 33.02 59.85
CA PRO A 5 -23.20 33.46 58.56
C PRO A 5 -23.43 32.24 57.65
N GLU A 6 -24.55 32.22 56.91
CA GLU A 6 -24.94 31.13 56.00
C GLU A 6 -24.68 31.47 54.51
N PRO A 7 -24.93 30.56 53.53
CA PRO A 7 -24.07 30.46 52.34
C PRO A 7 -24.52 31.20 51.07
N VAL A 8 -23.65 31.09 50.06
CA VAL A 8 -23.77 31.46 48.64
C VAL A 8 -25.19 31.32 48.05
N ARG A 9 -25.58 32.28 47.20
CA ARG A 9 -26.55 32.07 46.10
C ARG A 9 -26.07 32.73 44.81
N GLU A 10 -26.47 32.14 43.68
CA GLU A 10 -26.02 32.53 42.34
C GLU A 10 -26.70 33.81 41.83
N LEU A 11 -26.03 34.51 40.90
CA LEU A 11 -26.68 35.30 39.85
C LEU A 11 -25.94 35.16 38.52
N GLN A 12 -26.20 34.06 37.81
CA GLN A 12 -26.35 34.14 36.36
C GLN A 12 -27.83 34.39 36.07
N ILE A 13 -28.14 35.31 35.16
CA ILE A 13 -29.19 35.18 34.13
C ILE A 13 -29.02 36.32 33.13
N PHE A 14 -29.19 36.00 31.84
CA PHE A 14 -29.03 36.92 30.72
C PHE A 14 -30.16 37.96 30.67
N GLN A 15 -29.86 39.15 30.12
CA GLN A 15 -30.68 39.65 29.01
C GLN A 15 -29.91 40.55 28.05
N LYS A 16 -30.31 40.49 26.78
CA LYS A 16 -29.65 41.00 25.58
C LYS A 16 -29.33 42.50 25.61
N MET A 17 -28.18 42.86 25.06
CA MET A 17 -28.19 43.65 23.82
C MET A 17 -27.42 42.91 22.74
N GLU A 18 -28.10 42.55 21.66
CA GLU A 18 -27.45 42.11 20.43
C GLU A 18 -26.78 43.33 19.78
N ARG A 19 -25.45 43.33 19.76
CA ARG A 19 -24.69 43.99 18.71
C ARG A 19 -23.89 42.91 18.01
N GLU A 20 -24.23 42.70 16.75
CA GLU A 20 -23.50 41.80 15.87
C GLU A 20 -22.01 42.15 15.89
N PRO A 21 -21.09 41.17 15.93
CA PRO A 21 -19.69 41.44 15.70
C PRO A 21 -19.49 41.80 14.23
N GLN A 22 -19.68 43.09 13.91
CA GLN A 22 -19.45 43.67 12.59
C GLN A 22 -18.10 43.17 12.06
N GLU A 23 -18.09 42.72 10.80
CA GLU A 23 -16.95 42.03 10.18
C GLU A 23 -15.67 42.87 10.27
N ARG A 24 -14.86 42.59 11.31
CA ARG A 24 -13.52 43.15 11.42
C ARG A 24 -12.68 42.50 10.35
N ALA A 25 -12.51 43.20 9.23
CA ALA A 25 -11.71 42.77 8.10
C ALA A 25 -10.40 42.13 8.59
N GLY A 26 -10.23 40.84 8.30
CA GLY A 26 -9.07 40.07 8.75
C GLY A 26 -7.76 40.70 8.29
N SER A 27 -6.66 40.36 8.96
CA SER A 27 -5.34 40.91 8.62
C SER A 27 -5.03 40.75 7.12
N PRO A 28 -4.26 41.66 6.50
CA PRO A 28 -3.96 41.56 5.06
C PRO A 28 -3.27 40.24 4.69
N VAL A 29 -2.53 39.63 5.64
CA VAL A 29 -1.97 38.27 5.54
C VAL A 29 -3.09 37.22 5.44
N LEU A 30 -4.05 37.21 6.35
CA LEU A 30 -5.17 36.26 6.31
C LEU A 30 -6.06 36.44 5.07
N GLN A 31 -6.25 37.68 4.59
CA GLN A 31 -6.98 37.93 3.34
C GLN A 31 -6.20 37.47 2.10
N TYR A 32 -4.88 37.54 2.12
CA TYR A 32 -4.01 37.05 1.06
C TYR A 32 -3.97 35.52 1.03
N HIS A 33 -3.86 34.89 2.20
CA HIS A 33 -4.01 33.44 2.37
C HIS A 33 -5.37 32.95 1.87
N ALA A 34 -6.46 33.60 2.29
CA ALA A 34 -7.81 33.26 1.81
C ALA A 34 -7.90 33.35 0.28
N ALA A 35 -7.37 34.39 -0.35
CA ALA A 35 -7.36 34.55 -1.81
C ALA A 35 -6.50 33.48 -2.53
N LEU A 36 -5.43 33.00 -1.90
CA LEU A 36 -4.61 31.89 -2.42
C LEU A 36 -5.32 30.54 -2.32
N VAL A 37 -6.11 30.31 -1.27
CA VAL A 37 -6.89 29.08 -1.07
C VAL A 37 -8.15 29.05 -1.95
N THR A 38 -8.86 30.17 -2.08
CA THR A 38 -10.06 30.28 -2.96
C THR A 38 -9.71 30.35 -4.44
N GLY A 39 -8.52 30.84 -4.81
CA GLY A 39 -8.13 31.09 -6.19
C GLY A 39 -8.58 32.45 -6.73
N ASP A 40 -8.95 33.40 -5.86
CA ASP A 40 -9.43 34.74 -6.22
C ASP A 40 -8.31 35.62 -6.82
N LEU A 41 -7.95 35.37 -8.09
CA LEU A 41 -6.89 36.06 -8.82
C LEU A 41 -6.99 37.60 -8.73
N SER A 42 -8.19 38.16 -8.84
CA SER A 42 -8.43 39.60 -8.77
C SER A 42 -8.12 40.18 -7.38
N ARG A 43 -8.48 39.46 -6.31
CA ARG A 43 -8.19 39.84 -4.93
C ARG A 43 -6.69 39.68 -4.62
N LEU A 44 -6.08 38.59 -5.09
CA LEU A 44 -4.64 38.34 -5.00
C LEU A 44 -3.85 39.46 -5.68
N GLN A 45 -4.20 39.84 -6.90
CA GLN A 45 -3.57 40.95 -7.63
C GLN A 45 -3.69 42.29 -6.90
N GLN A 46 -4.87 42.59 -6.33
CA GLN A 46 -5.07 43.80 -5.52
C GLN A 46 -4.25 43.81 -4.23
N LEU A 47 -4.04 42.64 -3.59
CA LEU A 47 -3.27 42.53 -2.36
C LEU A 47 -1.74 42.57 -2.62
N MET A 48 -1.25 41.92 -3.68
CA MET A 48 0.17 42.06 -4.09
C MET A 48 0.50 43.53 -4.37
N ASN A 49 -0.29 44.21 -5.21
CA ASN A 49 -0.10 45.61 -5.59
C ASN A 49 -0.24 46.62 -4.43
N ARG A 50 -0.67 46.20 -3.23
CA ARG A 50 -0.90 47.09 -2.08
C ARG A 50 -0.05 46.75 -0.85
N SER A 51 0.30 45.48 -0.63
CA SER A 51 1.01 45.05 0.58
C SER A 51 2.08 43.98 0.38
N PHE A 52 2.17 43.31 -0.78
CA PHE A 52 3.14 42.22 -1.02
C PHE A 52 3.81 42.37 -2.39
N HIS A 53 4.89 43.15 -2.43
CA HIS A 53 5.65 43.41 -3.66
C HIS A 53 6.52 42.21 -4.07
N ASP A 54 7.15 41.55 -3.09
CA ASP A 54 7.95 40.34 -3.30
C ASP A 54 7.04 39.11 -3.42
N ALA A 55 7.27 38.27 -4.45
CA ALA A 55 6.52 37.03 -4.63
C ALA A 55 7.04 35.88 -3.74
N ASN A 56 8.28 35.97 -3.25
CA ASN A 56 9.00 34.94 -2.48
C ASN A 56 8.80 35.07 -0.95
N VAL A 57 7.65 35.59 -0.52
CA VAL A 57 7.31 35.67 0.91
C VAL A 57 7.19 34.26 1.49
N VAL A 58 7.85 34.03 2.63
CA VAL A 58 7.69 32.81 3.44
C VAL A 58 6.71 33.11 4.57
N PHE A 59 5.68 32.28 4.67
CA PHE A 59 4.70 32.30 5.76
C PHE A 59 5.00 31.18 6.76
N GLU A 60 4.81 31.48 8.04
CA GLU A 60 4.95 30.51 9.13
C GLU A 60 3.56 30.15 9.67
N ILE A 61 3.16 28.89 9.54
CA ILE A 61 1.86 28.41 10.03
C ILE A 61 2.03 27.86 11.46
N LYS A 62 1.27 28.43 12.40
CA LYS A 62 1.24 28.07 13.82
C LYS A 62 -0.20 27.79 14.25
N LYS A 63 -0.60 26.52 14.29
CA LYS A 63 -1.94 26.06 14.75
C LYS A 63 -3.08 26.88 14.11
N ASP A 64 -3.16 26.82 12.79
CA ASP A 64 -4.14 27.51 11.95
C ASP A 64 -4.07 29.05 11.91
N GLU A 65 -3.19 29.68 12.71
CA GLU A 65 -2.83 31.10 12.57
C GLU A 65 -1.55 31.24 11.70
N MET A 66 -1.59 32.14 10.71
CA MET A 66 -0.50 32.36 9.76
C MET A 66 0.25 33.66 10.07
N GLU A 67 1.52 33.53 10.45
CA GLU A 67 2.42 34.65 10.70
C GLU A 67 3.29 34.95 9.44
N TRP A 68 3.62 36.22 9.26
CA TRP A 68 4.46 36.71 8.15
C TRP A 68 5.88 36.97 8.67
N GLN A 69 6.89 36.44 8.00
CA GLN A 69 8.29 36.77 8.27
C GLN A 69 8.98 37.35 7.03
N VAL A 70 9.38 38.63 7.11
CA VAL A 70 10.50 39.15 6.32
C VAL A 70 11.42 39.95 7.25
N THR A 71 12.47 39.30 7.74
CA THR A 71 13.75 39.96 8.11
C THR A 71 14.89 38.94 8.18
N SER A 72 15.86 39.08 7.28
CA SER A 72 17.16 38.37 7.22
C SER A 72 17.15 36.85 6.90
N PRO A 73 18.07 36.36 6.04
CA PRO A 73 18.30 34.93 5.81
C PRO A 73 19.37 34.36 6.79
N ALA A 74 19.40 34.83 8.05
CA ALA A 74 20.62 34.75 8.87
C ALA A 74 20.40 34.41 10.36
N THR A 75 19.68 33.33 10.66
CA THR A 75 19.64 32.73 12.02
C THR A 75 19.97 31.23 12.03
N PHE A 76 20.83 30.76 11.13
CA PHE A 76 21.55 29.49 11.30
C PHE A 76 22.62 29.64 12.40
N GLY A 77 22.16 29.75 13.65
CA GLY A 77 23.00 29.84 14.83
C GLY A 77 23.63 28.49 15.17
N LEU A 78 24.95 28.47 15.39
CA LEU A 78 25.69 27.32 15.92
C LEU A 78 25.37 27.12 17.41
N SER A 79 24.18 26.61 17.71
CA SER A 79 23.74 26.27 19.06
C SER A 79 23.16 24.85 19.10
N GLY A 80 23.87 23.93 19.76
CA GLY A 80 23.41 22.55 20.02
C GLY A 80 22.32 22.49 21.10
N LEU A 81 21.27 23.29 20.96
CA LEU A 81 20.13 23.40 21.86
C LEU A 81 18.89 22.86 21.17
N TRP A 82 18.47 21.66 21.56
CA TRP A 82 17.23 21.03 21.08
C TRP A 82 16.01 21.77 21.64
N THR A 83 15.49 22.74 20.90
CA THR A 83 14.23 23.40 21.23
C THR A 83 13.06 22.43 21.02
N LEU A 84 12.26 22.18 22.06
CA LEU A 84 11.05 21.35 22.04
C LEU A 84 9.86 22.06 21.37
N GLU A 85 10.13 22.76 20.27
CA GLU A 85 9.11 23.42 19.46
C GLU A 85 8.57 22.45 18.40
N TYR A 86 7.24 22.43 18.25
CA TYR A 86 6.57 21.63 17.23
C TYR A 86 6.97 22.12 15.83
N LYS A 87 6.94 21.21 14.84
CA LYS A 87 7.25 21.51 13.43
C LYS A 87 6.59 22.81 12.99
N ARG A 88 7.40 23.82 12.68
CA ARG A 88 6.97 25.09 12.06
C ARG A 88 6.80 24.83 10.56
N GLU A 89 5.58 24.95 10.04
CA GLU A 89 5.33 24.74 8.61
C GLU A 89 5.58 26.06 7.86
N LEU A 90 6.71 26.11 7.16
CA LEU A 90 7.12 27.24 6.33
C LEU A 90 6.64 27.04 4.89
N THR A 91 5.85 27.96 4.35
CA THR A 91 5.23 27.82 3.01
C THR A 91 5.39 29.10 2.17
N THR A 92 5.50 28.94 0.85
CA THR A 92 5.43 30.07 -0.10
C THR A 92 4.02 30.21 -0.64
N PRO A 93 3.59 31.40 -1.11
CA PRO A 93 2.30 31.55 -1.79
C PRO A 93 2.21 30.70 -3.07
N LEU A 94 3.36 30.41 -3.70
CA LEU A 94 3.43 29.55 -4.88
C LEU A 94 3.08 28.09 -4.53
N CYS A 95 3.59 27.54 -3.42
CA CYS A 95 3.22 26.20 -2.94
C CYS A 95 1.72 26.10 -2.64
N ILE A 96 1.13 27.11 -1.98
CA ILE A 96 -0.29 27.12 -1.62
C ILE A 96 -1.18 27.15 -2.87
N ALA A 97 -0.86 28.00 -3.85
CA ALA A 97 -1.58 28.05 -5.12
C ALA A 97 -1.41 26.76 -5.95
N ALA A 98 -0.23 26.13 -5.89
CA ALA A 98 0.06 24.88 -6.58
C ALA A 98 -0.70 23.68 -5.96
N ALA A 99 -0.76 23.57 -4.63
CA ALA A 99 -1.47 22.51 -3.89
C ALA A 99 -2.98 22.47 -4.21
N HIS A 100 -3.58 23.65 -4.42
CA HIS A 100 -5.01 23.79 -4.75
C HIS A 100 -5.31 23.75 -6.26
N GLY A 101 -4.30 23.72 -7.13
CA GLY A 101 -4.49 23.65 -8.58
C GLY A 101 -4.81 24.99 -9.25
N HIS A 102 -4.57 26.11 -8.58
CA HIS A 102 -4.94 27.46 -9.03
C HIS A 102 -3.98 27.99 -10.09
N THR A 103 -3.98 27.38 -11.27
CA THR A 103 -3.11 27.67 -12.43
C THR A 103 -2.97 29.16 -12.76
N ALA A 104 -4.06 29.94 -12.65
CA ALA A 104 -4.04 31.38 -12.92
C ALA A 104 -3.24 32.16 -11.86
N CYS A 105 -3.37 31.78 -10.58
CA CYS A 105 -2.59 32.35 -9.47
C CYS A 105 -1.12 31.94 -9.56
N VAL A 106 -0.84 30.66 -9.82
CA VAL A 106 0.52 30.14 -10.08
C VAL A 106 1.20 30.93 -11.21
N ARG A 107 0.52 31.11 -12.35
CA ARG A 107 1.03 31.91 -13.48
C ARG A 107 1.28 33.37 -13.09
N HIS A 108 0.42 33.98 -12.28
CA HIS A 108 0.63 35.38 -11.85
C HIS A 108 1.84 35.51 -10.92
N LEU A 109 2.00 34.59 -9.96
CA LEU A 109 3.15 34.56 -9.05
C LEU A 109 4.47 34.35 -9.81
N LEU A 110 4.52 33.38 -10.73
CA LEU A 110 5.68 33.16 -11.59
C LEU A 110 6.00 34.39 -12.46
N SER A 111 4.99 35.07 -13.02
CA SER A 111 5.18 36.32 -13.78
C SER A 111 5.64 37.52 -12.93
N ARG A 112 5.66 37.39 -11.60
CA ARG A 112 6.21 38.36 -10.64
C ARG A 112 7.61 37.98 -10.13
N GLY A 113 8.22 36.93 -10.69
CA GLY A 113 9.52 36.45 -10.22
C GLY A 113 9.43 35.59 -8.96
N ALA A 114 8.32 34.86 -8.76
CA ALA A 114 8.29 33.77 -7.80
C ALA A 114 9.32 32.70 -8.21
N ASP A 115 10.17 32.30 -7.28
CA ASP A 115 11.13 31.22 -7.43
C ASP A 115 10.39 29.87 -7.43
N PRO A 116 10.47 29.06 -8.51
CA PRO A 116 9.75 27.80 -8.59
C PRO A 116 10.29 26.72 -7.66
N ASP A 117 11.58 26.77 -7.32
CA ASP A 117 12.29 25.75 -6.53
C ASP A 117 12.33 26.08 -5.02
N ALA A 118 11.80 27.24 -4.63
CA ALA A 118 11.73 27.68 -3.25
C ALA A 118 10.92 26.72 -2.35
N SER A 119 11.63 25.87 -1.60
CA SER A 119 11.08 24.84 -0.71
C SER A 119 11.36 25.10 0.78
N PRO A 120 10.90 26.22 1.39
CA PRO A 120 11.30 26.61 2.75
C PRO A 120 10.83 25.63 3.85
N GLY A 121 9.71 24.95 3.65
CA GLY A 121 9.22 23.87 4.50
C GLY A 121 9.70 22.47 4.09
N GLY A 122 10.63 22.38 3.13
CA GLY A 122 11.10 21.11 2.58
C GLY A 122 10.21 20.50 1.48
N GLN A 123 9.17 21.21 1.03
CA GLN A 123 8.38 20.85 -0.16
C GLN A 123 8.27 22.09 -1.06
N GLY A 124 8.69 21.96 -2.32
CA GLY A 124 8.59 23.00 -3.34
C GLY A 124 7.23 22.98 -4.04
N ALA A 125 6.91 24.03 -4.80
CA ALA A 125 5.59 24.15 -5.41
C ALA A 125 5.25 23.01 -6.38
N LEU A 126 6.28 22.43 -7.02
CA LEU A 126 6.14 21.30 -7.92
C LEU A 126 5.74 20.01 -7.17
N HIS A 127 6.28 19.78 -5.97
CA HIS A 127 5.89 18.65 -5.12
C HIS A 127 4.40 18.68 -4.79
N GLU A 128 3.88 19.84 -4.41
CA GLU A 128 2.46 20.04 -4.10
C GLU A 128 1.56 19.85 -5.33
N ALA A 129 1.96 20.37 -6.49
CA ALA A 129 1.22 20.16 -7.73
C ALA A 129 1.17 18.67 -8.13
N CYS A 130 2.24 17.90 -7.89
CA CYS A 130 2.27 16.45 -8.12
C CYS A 130 1.41 15.68 -7.11
N LEU A 131 1.43 16.05 -5.83
CA LEU A 131 0.59 15.46 -4.78
C LEU A 131 -0.90 15.69 -5.05
N GLY A 132 -1.28 16.91 -5.43
CA GLY A 132 -2.64 17.29 -5.82
C GLY A 132 -3.09 16.78 -7.19
N SER A 133 -2.19 16.17 -7.98
CA SER A 133 -2.44 15.73 -9.38
C SER A 133 -2.76 16.88 -10.37
N HIS A 134 -2.26 18.08 -10.11
CA HIS A 134 -2.56 19.31 -10.87
C HIS A 134 -1.67 19.47 -12.10
N THR A 135 -1.96 18.69 -13.14
CA THR A 135 -1.15 18.58 -14.39
C THR A 135 -0.76 19.93 -14.99
N ALA A 136 -1.70 20.87 -15.08
CA ALA A 136 -1.48 22.20 -15.64
C ALA A 136 -0.62 23.12 -14.74
N CYS A 137 -0.60 22.90 -13.42
CA CYS A 137 0.35 23.58 -12.54
C CYS A 137 1.76 23.02 -12.71
N VAL A 138 1.92 21.70 -12.80
CA VAL A 138 3.21 21.03 -13.06
C VAL A 138 3.81 21.52 -14.38
N GLN A 139 3.03 21.54 -15.47
CA GLN A 139 3.48 22.07 -16.76
C GLN A 139 3.91 23.54 -16.70
N LEU A 140 3.17 24.40 -15.99
CA LEU A 140 3.54 25.82 -15.85
C LEU A 140 4.83 26.01 -15.03
N LEU A 141 5.03 25.24 -13.96
CA LEU A 141 6.25 25.31 -13.14
C LEU A 141 7.48 24.85 -13.95
N LEU A 142 7.37 23.73 -14.66
CA LEU A 142 8.43 23.21 -15.54
C LEU A 142 8.76 24.14 -16.71
N GLN A 143 7.75 24.82 -17.29
CA GLN A 143 7.97 25.86 -18.32
C GLN A 143 8.68 27.11 -17.78
N HIS A 144 8.58 27.38 -16.48
CA HIS A 144 9.28 28.46 -15.79
C HIS A 144 10.65 28.03 -15.21
N GLY A 145 11.11 26.81 -15.51
CA GLY A 145 12.47 26.35 -15.19
C GLY A 145 12.63 25.63 -13.85
N ALA A 146 11.54 25.18 -13.22
CA ALA A 146 11.59 24.35 -12.01
C ALA A 146 12.40 23.05 -12.23
N ASP A 147 13.19 22.64 -11.25
CA ASP A 147 13.94 21.38 -11.30
C ASP A 147 12.99 20.16 -11.14
N PRO A 148 12.89 19.28 -12.17
CA PRO A 148 12.01 18.12 -12.14
C PRO A 148 12.45 17.00 -11.16
N ASP A 149 13.72 17.02 -10.71
CA ASP A 149 14.30 16.04 -9.77
C ASP A 149 14.59 16.63 -8.37
N LEU A 150 14.15 17.88 -8.11
CA LEU A 150 14.28 18.55 -6.81
C LEU A 150 13.83 17.65 -5.64
N LEU A 151 14.68 17.48 -4.63
CA LEU A 151 14.39 16.61 -3.50
C LEU A 151 13.61 17.34 -2.40
N SER A 152 12.53 16.70 -1.92
CA SER A 152 11.86 17.14 -0.68
C SER A 152 12.71 16.86 0.56
N ALA A 153 12.30 17.36 1.73
CA ALA A 153 12.91 17.04 3.02
C ALA A 153 12.74 15.56 3.44
N GLU A 154 11.86 14.79 2.80
CA GLU A 154 11.82 13.32 2.93
C GLU A 154 12.81 12.63 1.97
N GLY A 155 13.52 13.37 1.12
CA GLY A 155 14.35 12.84 0.05
C GLY A 155 13.54 12.26 -1.12
N LEU A 156 12.35 12.80 -1.39
CA LEU A 156 11.48 12.35 -2.50
C LEU A 156 11.56 13.32 -3.68
N THR A 157 11.78 12.81 -4.89
CA THR A 157 11.57 13.60 -6.13
C THR A 157 10.08 13.68 -6.47
N PRO A 158 9.61 14.67 -7.25
CA PRO A 158 8.22 14.85 -7.64
C PRO A 158 7.53 13.60 -8.23
N LEU A 159 8.26 12.77 -8.99
CA LEU A 159 7.74 11.50 -9.53
C LEU A 159 7.30 10.50 -8.44
N HIS A 160 7.84 10.59 -7.22
CA HIS A 160 7.44 9.77 -6.06
C HIS A 160 6.14 10.25 -5.39
N LEU A 161 5.67 11.46 -5.73
CA LEU A 161 4.41 12.03 -5.23
C LEU A 161 3.23 11.79 -6.18
N CYS A 162 3.49 11.35 -7.42
CA CYS A 162 2.49 10.85 -8.38
C CYS A 162 1.87 9.51 -7.93
N ARG A 163 1.08 9.57 -6.85
CA ARG A 163 0.55 8.43 -6.07
C ARG A 163 -0.91 8.07 -6.39
N ALA A 164 -1.52 8.73 -7.38
CA ALA A 164 -2.92 8.57 -7.78
C ALA A 164 -3.06 8.44 -9.31
N ALA A 165 -4.12 7.77 -9.80
CA ALA A 165 -4.35 7.63 -11.24
C ALA A 165 -4.45 8.98 -11.97
N ALA A 166 -5.05 10.00 -11.35
CA ALA A 166 -5.14 11.36 -11.91
C ALA A 166 -3.76 12.02 -12.16
N SER A 167 -2.73 11.64 -11.40
CA SER A 167 -1.36 12.20 -11.54
C SER A 167 -0.61 11.71 -12.79
N LEU A 168 -1.23 10.90 -13.67
CA LEU A 168 -0.60 10.38 -14.88
C LEU A 168 -0.06 11.51 -15.77
N GLY A 169 -0.82 12.58 -15.95
CA GLY A 169 -0.38 13.76 -16.73
C GLY A 169 0.74 14.56 -16.05
N CYS A 170 0.84 14.53 -14.72
CA CYS A 170 1.97 15.12 -13.99
C CYS A 170 3.25 14.29 -14.25
N ALA A 171 3.12 12.96 -14.18
CA ALA A 171 4.22 12.05 -14.48
C ALA A 171 4.69 12.17 -15.94
N GLN A 172 3.77 12.31 -16.90
CA GLN A 172 4.11 12.58 -18.31
C GLN A 172 4.88 13.89 -18.46
N ALA A 173 4.35 15.01 -17.96
CA ALA A 173 5.00 16.32 -18.06
C ALA A 173 6.41 16.34 -17.43
N LEU A 174 6.59 15.68 -16.27
CA LEU A 174 7.89 15.52 -15.63
C LEU A 174 8.90 14.79 -16.53
N LEU A 175 8.49 13.68 -17.14
CA LEU A 175 9.35 12.87 -18.03
C LEU A 175 9.68 13.61 -19.33
N GLU A 176 8.72 14.37 -19.89
CA GLU A 176 8.92 15.22 -21.06
C GLU A 176 9.94 16.36 -20.79
N HIS A 177 9.97 16.87 -19.56
CA HIS A 177 10.96 17.86 -19.09
C HIS A 177 12.24 17.23 -18.50
N GLY A 178 12.42 15.91 -18.59
CA GLY A 178 13.69 15.23 -18.30
C GLY A 178 13.84 14.58 -16.92
N ALA A 179 12.78 14.46 -16.13
CA ALA A 179 12.81 13.82 -14.80
C ALA A 179 13.38 12.39 -14.82
N SER A 180 14.24 12.07 -13.86
CA SER A 180 14.91 10.78 -13.74
C SER A 180 14.03 9.70 -13.12
N VAL A 181 13.65 8.71 -13.92
CA VAL A 181 13.02 7.45 -13.47
C VAL A 181 13.92 6.55 -12.61
N HIS A 182 15.15 6.97 -12.31
CA HIS A 182 16.15 6.20 -11.58
C HIS A 182 16.47 6.74 -10.19
N CYS A 183 15.99 7.94 -9.85
CA CYS A 183 16.12 8.49 -8.50
C CYS A 183 15.51 7.53 -7.47
N ALA A 184 16.30 7.17 -6.45
CA ALA A 184 15.83 6.44 -5.28
C ALA A 184 15.59 7.45 -4.16
N GLY A 185 14.40 7.45 -3.57
CA GLY A 185 13.96 8.45 -2.61
C GLY A 185 13.24 7.88 -1.40
N GLY A 186 13.07 8.75 -0.39
CA GLY A 186 12.47 8.38 0.89
C GLY A 186 13.38 7.53 1.78
N ALA A 187 13.00 7.37 3.05
CA ALA A 187 13.71 6.51 4.01
C ALA A 187 13.74 5.02 3.62
N GLY A 188 12.98 4.60 2.60
CA GLY A 188 13.02 3.25 2.03
C GLY A 188 13.92 3.10 0.80
N GLY A 189 14.44 4.19 0.21
CA GLY A 189 15.15 4.15 -1.07
C GLY A 189 14.30 3.59 -2.22
N ASP A 190 12.98 3.82 -2.18
CA ASP A 190 12.05 3.41 -3.24
C ASP A 190 12.33 4.22 -4.51
N THR A 191 12.08 3.65 -5.69
CA THR A 191 12.08 4.40 -6.96
C THR A 191 10.65 4.75 -7.39
N PRO A 192 10.39 5.63 -8.38
CA PRO A 192 9.04 5.94 -8.82
C PRO A 192 8.24 4.70 -9.26
N LEU A 193 8.94 3.69 -9.80
CA LEU A 193 8.36 2.40 -10.16
C LEU A 193 7.95 1.57 -8.94
N HIS A 194 8.67 1.64 -7.82
CA HIS A 194 8.23 1.02 -6.56
C HIS A 194 6.95 1.68 -6.03
N VAL A 195 6.89 3.02 -6.04
CA VAL A 195 5.71 3.76 -5.58
C VAL A 195 4.49 3.43 -6.44
N ALA A 196 4.63 3.42 -7.77
CA ALA A 196 3.57 3.00 -8.69
C ALA A 196 3.13 1.54 -8.44
N ALA A 197 4.09 0.65 -8.17
CA ALA A 197 3.84 -0.77 -7.90
C ALA A 197 3.09 -1.00 -6.58
N GLN A 198 3.50 -0.36 -5.48
CA GLN A 198 2.79 -0.38 -4.18
C GLN A 198 1.34 0.14 -4.32
N ARG A 199 1.12 1.17 -5.15
CA ARG A 199 -0.19 1.79 -5.39
C ARG A 199 -1.04 1.10 -6.48
N GLY A 200 -0.50 0.09 -7.16
CA GLY A 200 -1.21 -0.62 -8.23
C GLY A 200 -1.51 0.24 -9.47
N LEU A 201 -0.66 1.22 -9.77
CA LEU A 201 -0.82 2.15 -10.90
C LEU A 201 -0.22 1.56 -12.18
N ASP A 202 -0.99 0.74 -12.90
CA ASP A 202 -0.53 0.05 -14.11
C ASP A 202 -0.17 1.00 -15.25
N GLU A 203 -0.85 2.13 -15.38
CA GLU A 203 -0.55 3.16 -16.40
C GLU A 203 0.76 3.94 -16.10
N HIS A 204 1.02 4.31 -14.83
CA HIS A 204 2.31 4.89 -14.44
C HIS A 204 3.47 3.91 -14.65
N ALA A 205 3.26 2.63 -14.31
CA ALA A 205 4.25 1.58 -14.57
C ALA A 205 4.51 1.38 -16.08
N CYS A 206 3.47 1.46 -16.94
CA CYS A 206 3.64 1.46 -18.40
C CYS A 206 4.59 2.58 -18.86
N LEU A 207 4.38 3.81 -18.37
CA LEU A 207 5.17 4.98 -18.76
C LEU A 207 6.61 4.89 -18.27
N TYR A 208 6.84 4.65 -16.98
CA TYR A 208 8.19 4.57 -16.42
C TYR A 208 9.02 3.48 -17.12
N LEU A 209 8.42 2.33 -17.41
CA LEU A 209 9.06 1.24 -18.17
C LEU A 209 9.14 1.51 -19.67
N GLY A 210 8.45 2.52 -20.21
CA GLY A 210 8.67 3.06 -21.55
C GLY A 210 9.89 3.99 -21.57
N CYS A 211 10.02 4.85 -20.56
CA CYS A 211 11.14 5.77 -20.33
C CYS A 211 12.39 5.08 -19.74
N GLY A 212 12.53 3.75 -19.86
CA GLY A 212 13.75 3.02 -19.51
C GLY A 212 13.93 2.65 -18.02
N ALA A 213 12.92 2.82 -17.16
CA ALA A 213 13.02 2.40 -15.75
C ALA A 213 13.43 0.92 -15.61
N ARG A 214 14.32 0.63 -14.65
CA ARG A 214 14.83 -0.74 -14.42
C ARG A 214 13.78 -1.57 -13.70
N VAL A 215 13.28 -2.61 -14.37
CA VAL A 215 12.22 -3.51 -13.84
C VAL A 215 12.58 -4.12 -12.48
N ASP A 216 13.84 -4.55 -12.33
CA ASP A 216 14.37 -5.19 -11.12
C ASP A 216 15.32 -4.27 -10.32
N SER A 217 15.13 -2.95 -10.36
CA SER A 217 15.77 -2.06 -9.38
C SER A 217 15.41 -2.51 -7.97
N ARG A 218 16.36 -2.53 -7.03
CA ARG A 218 16.07 -2.81 -5.62
C ARG A 218 15.97 -1.52 -4.81
N ASN A 219 15.01 -1.45 -3.89
CA ASN A 219 14.97 -0.41 -2.87
C ASN A 219 15.96 -0.71 -1.71
N GLY A 220 16.00 0.17 -0.70
CA GLY A 220 16.83 0.02 0.50
C GLY A 220 16.45 -1.14 1.43
N ARG A 221 15.43 -1.94 1.07
CA ARG A 221 15.02 -3.19 1.74
C ARG A 221 15.29 -4.42 0.86
N GLY A 222 16.01 -4.26 -0.25
CA GLY A 222 16.28 -5.32 -1.23
C GLY A 222 15.06 -5.71 -2.08
N GLU A 223 13.88 -5.11 -1.85
CA GLU A 223 12.66 -5.41 -2.58
C GLU A 223 12.77 -4.91 -4.03
N THR A 224 12.21 -5.66 -4.98
CA THR A 224 11.92 -5.16 -6.34
C THR A 224 10.50 -4.58 -6.41
N PRO A 225 10.15 -3.80 -7.46
CA PRO A 225 8.77 -3.31 -7.65
C PRO A 225 7.73 -4.44 -7.67
N LEU A 226 8.08 -5.63 -8.20
CA LEU A 226 7.20 -6.80 -8.16
C LEU A 226 6.97 -7.29 -6.72
N SER A 227 8.02 -7.34 -5.90
CA SER A 227 7.95 -7.70 -4.48
C SER A 227 7.14 -6.67 -3.67
N ALA A 228 7.36 -5.37 -3.93
CA ALA A 228 6.65 -4.27 -3.29
C ALA A 228 5.15 -4.24 -3.66
N ALA A 229 4.79 -4.48 -4.93
CA ALA A 229 3.39 -4.68 -5.33
C ALA A 229 2.76 -5.86 -4.56
N CYS A 230 3.44 -6.99 -4.49
CA CYS A 230 2.93 -8.17 -3.78
C CYS A 230 2.80 -7.99 -2.26
N GLY A 231 3.51 -7.04 -1.64
CA GLY A 231 3.53 -6.81 -0.18
C GLY A 231 2.72 -5.62 0.35
N ALA A 232 2.15 -4.77 -0.50
CA ALA A 232 1.29 -3.68 -0.02
C ALA A 232 -0.06 -4.22 0.49
N ALA A 233 -0.55 -3.75 1.65
CA ALA A 233 -1.90 -4.08 2.11
C ALA A 233 -2.97 -3.62 1.08
N GLN A 234 -4.13 -4.27 1.04
CA GLN A 234 -5.12 -4.08 -0.04
C GLN A 234 -6.54 -3.86 0.45
N ARG A 235 -7.27 -3.05 -0.32
CA ARG A 235 -8.74 -3.13 -0.46
C ARG A 235 -9.11 -4.09 -1.59
N PRO A 236 -10.32 -4.68 -1.60
CA PRO A 236 -10.75 -5.59 -2.67
C PRO A 236 -10.59 -5.00 -4.07
N ASP A 237 -10.95 -3.72 -4.26
CA ASP A 237 -11.01 -3.06 -5.57
C ASP A 237 -9.63 -2.88 -6.24
N GLU A 238 -8.57 -2.78 -5.44
CA GLU A 238 -7.20 -2.55 -5.91
C GLU A 238 -6.56 -3.83 -6.52
N HIS A 239 -7.06 -5.01 -6.16
CA HIS A 239 -6.53 -6.31 -6.59
C HIS A 239 -6.49 -6.44 -8.13
N ALA A 240 -7.52 -5.96 -8.82
CA ALA A 240 -7.63 -6.10 -10.27
C ALA A 240 -6.58 -5.27 -11.03
N ARG A 241 -6.27 -4.05 -10.56
CA ARG A 241 -5.22 -3.21 -11.15
C ARG A 241 -3.84 -3.78 -10.84
N ARG A 242 -3.63 -4.21 -9.59
CA ARG A 242 -2.37 -4.83 -9.17
C ARG A 242 -2.05 -6.13 -9.92
N LEU A 243 -3.06 -6.96 -10.23
CA LEU A 243 -2.90 -8.13 -11.09
C LEU A 243 -2.40 -7.76 -12.49
N ARG A 244 -2.89 -6.66 -13.08
CA ARG A 244 -2.40 -6.12 -14.36
C ARG A 244 -0.97 -5.61 -14.24
N LEU A 245 -0.66 -4.87 -13.18
CA LEU A 245 0.68 -4.34 -12.91
C LEU A 245 1.72 -5.46 -12.77
N CYS A 246 1.45 -6.48 -11.95
CA CYS A 246 2.36 -7.62 -11.79
C CYS A 246 2.48 -8.43 -13.09
N ALA A 247 1.38 -8.61 -13.84
CA ALA A 247 1.42 -9.23 -15.17
C ALA A 247 2.29 -8.42 -16.15
N LEU A 248 2.27 -7.09 -16.07
CA LEU A 248 3.08 -6.21 -16.90
C LEU A 248 4.55 -6.27 -16.53
N LEU A 249 4.90 -6.18 -15.23
CA LEU A 249 6.28 -6.33 -14.75
C LEU A 249 6.90 -7.65 -15.23
N LEU A 250 6.19 -8.77 -15.07
CA LEU A 250 6.65 -10.09 -15.51
C LEU A 250 6.73 -10.21 -17.04
N ARG A 251 5.85 -9.56 -17.80
CA ARG A 251 5.96 -9.43 -19.26
C ARG A 251 7.13 -8.55 -19.72
N ARG A 252 7.58 -7.61 -18.88
CA ARG A 252 8.77 -6.78 -19.12
C ARG A 252 10.07 -7.42 -18.60
N GLY A 253 10.00 -8.63 -18.05
CA GLY A 253 11.17 -9.43 -17.66
C GLY A 253 11.47 -9.51 -16.16
N ALA A 254 10.59 -9.02 -15.28
CA ALA A 254 10.80 -9.04 -13.84
C ALA A 254 11.14 -10.44 -13.29
N VAL A 255 12.05 -10.51 -12.33
CA VAL A 255 12.45 -11.78 -11.70
C VAL A 255 11.40 -12.19 -10.65
N ALA A 256 10.63 -13.23 -10.97
CA ALA A 256 9.53 -13.73 -10.12
C ALA A 256 9.97 -14.19 -8.71
N ASP A 257 11.24 -14.57 -8.55
CA ASP A 257 11.85 -15.05 -7.31
C ASP A 257 12.83 -14.06 -6.64
N ALA A 258 12.74 -12.76 -6.98
CA ALA A 258 13.61 -11.74 -6.39
C ALA A 258 13.40 -11.62 -4.86
N ARG A 259 14.33 -12.18 -4.07
CA ARG A 259 14.34 -12.08 -2.61
C ARG A 259 14.74 -10.69 -2.13
N ASP A 260 14.06 -10.22 -1.09
CA ASP A 260 14.42 -9.06 -0.28
C ASP A 260 15.40 -9.43 0.87
N GLU A 261 15.74 -8.47 1.73
CA GLU A 261 16.67 -8.69 2.87
C GLU A 261 16.12 -9.66 3.94
N ASP A 262 14.80 -9.91 3.98
CA ASP A 262 14.15 -10.92 4.84
C ASP A 262 14.10 -12.32 4.16
N GLU A 263 14.81 -12.48 3.02
CA GLU A 263 14.77 -13.60 2.08
C GLU A 263 13.39 -13.87 1.43
N ARG A 264 12.42 -12.96 1.57
CA ARG A 264 11.05 -13.17 1.05
C ARG A 264 11.00 -12.91 -0.46
N SER A 265 10.60 -13.93 -1.22
CA SER A 265 10.19 -13.77 -2.61
C SER A 265 8.81 -13.10 -2.73
N PRO A 266 8.44 -12.53 -3.89
CA PRO A 266 7.09 -11.99 -4.15
C PRO A 266 5.97 -13.00 -3.85
N LEU A 267 6.25 -14.30 -4.00
CA LEU A 267 5.31 -15.38 -3.68
C LEU A 267 5.02 -15.46 -2.17
N HIS A 268 6.01 -15.28 -1.29
CA HIS A 268 5.79 -15.21 0.15
C HIS A 268 4.82 -14.08 0.52
N LYS A 269 4.97 -12.91 -0.12
CA LYS A 269 4.12 -11.74 0.10
C LYS A 269 2.70 -11.92 -0.45
N ALA A 270 2.56 -12.41 -1.69
CA ALA A 270 1.26 -12.75 -2.27
C ALA A 270 0.48 -13.80 -1.46
N CYS A 271 1.19 -14.77 -0.88
CA CYS A 271 0.63 -15.75 0.05
C CYS A 271 0.29 -15.13 1.42
N GLY A 272 1.13 -14.25 1.96
CA GLY A 272 0.90 -13.49 3.20
C GLY A 272 -0.22 -12.44 3.13
N HIS A 273 -0.80 -12.23 1.95
CA HIS A 273 -2.05 -11.46 1.77
C HIS A 273 -3.20 -12.31 1.20
N ALA A 274 -3.07 -13.64 1.24
CA ALA A 274 -4.07 -14.60 0.75
C ALA A 274 -4.61 -14.29 -0.66
N CYS A 275 -3.74 -13.86 -1.58
CA CYS A 275 -4.10 -13.36 -2.91
C CYS A 275 -3.94 -14.43 -4.01
N PRO A 276 -4.95 -15.28 -4.28
CA PRO A 276 -4.81 -16.43 -5.19
C PRO A 276 -4.46 -16.05 -6.63
N GLY A 277 -4.95 -14.91 -7.12
CA GLY A 277 -4.62 -14.43 -8.46
C GLY A 277 -3.14 -14.08 -8.62
N LEU A 278 -2.54 -13.43 -7.61
CA LEU A 278 -1.12 -13.06 -7.63
C LEU A 278 -0.23 -14.29 -7.44
N ALA A 279 -0.59 -15.17 -6.51
CA ALA A 279 0.11 -16.44 -6.30
C ALA A 279 0.12 -17.30 -7.58
N LEU A 280 -1.04 -17.55 -8.19
CA LEU A 280 -1.14 -18.33 -9.43
C LEU A 280 -0.38 -17.68 -10.60
N LEU A 281 -0.35 -16.35 -10.67
CA LEU A 281 0.37 -15.61 -11.70
C LEU A 281 1.89 -15.73 -11.53
N LEU A 282 2.42 -15.60 -10.32
CA LEU A 282 3.84 -15.84 -10.00
C LEU A 282 4.24 -17.30 -10.27
N LEU A 283 3.42 -18.26 -9.85
CA LEU A 283 3.65 -19.69 -10.06
C LEU A 283 3.70 -20.09 -11.56
N ARG A 284 2.89 -19.42 -12.41
CA ARG A 284 2.96 -19.58 -13.88
C ARG A 284 4.22 -18.98 -14.50
N HIS A 285 4.81 -17.97 -13.86
CA HIS A 285 6.11 -17.41 -14.24
C HIS A 285 7.29 -18.11 -13.56
N GLY A 286 7.07 -19.26 -12.91
CA GLY A 286 8.12 -20.16 -12.44
C GLY A 286 8.53 -20.01 -10.97
N ALA A 287 7.88 -19.13 -10.21
CA ALA A 287 8.26 -18.81 -8.83
C ALA A 287 8.39 -20.07 -7.93
N ASP A 288 9.44 -20.15 -7.13
CA ASP A 288 9.72 -21.33 -6.32
C ASP A 288 8.86 -21.41 -5.05
N THR A 289 8.08 -22.49 -5.00
CA THR A 289 7.28 -22.89 -3.84
C THR A 289 8.11 -23.44 -2.67
N GLY A 290 9.37 -23.85 -2.92
CA GLY A 290 10.24 -24.50 -1.94
C GLY A 290 11.13 -23.53 -1.13
N ALA A 291 11.25 -22.28 -1.57
CA ALA A 291 11.99 -21.24 -0.88
C ALA A 291 11.49 -21.04 0.57
N LEU A 292 12.39 -20.58 1.44
CA LEU A 292 12.12 -20.22 2.83
C LEU A 292 12.51 -18.75 3.03
N ASP A 293 11.76 -18.04 3.86
CA ASP A 293 12.18 -16.73 4.40
C ASP A 293 13.16 -16.87 5.57
N TYR A 294 13.73 -15.76 6.05
CA TYR A 294 14.64 -15.72 7.20
C TYR A 294 14.04 -16.33 8.49
N GLY A 295 12.70 -16.38 8.58
CA GLY A 295 11.98 -17.06 9.66
C GLY A 295 11.81 -18.58 9.47
N GLY A 296 12.44 -19.17 8.45
CA GLY A 296 12.33 -20.58 8.10
C GLY A 296 10.97 -20.98 7.54
N ALA A 297 10.14 -20.03 7.11
CA ALA A 297 8.77 -20.28 6.64
C ALA A 297 8.70 -20.25 5.11
N SER A 298 8.04 -21.25 4.52
CA SER A 298 7.75 -21.29 3.09
C SER A 298 6.52 -20.42 2.72
N PRO A 299 6.25 -20.16 1.43
CA PRO A 299 5.04 -19.46 1.00
C PRO A 299 3.76 -20.16 1.47
N LEU A 300 3.78 -21.50 1.52
CA LEU A 300 2.67 -22.30 2.05
C LEU A 300 2.49 -22.09 3.56
N ALA A 301 3.57 -22.02 4.34
CA ALA A 301 3.47 -21.71 5.77
C ALA A 301 2.93 -20.29 6.02
N ARG A 302 3.31 -19.29 5.21
CA ARG A 302 2.74 -17.94 5.24
C ARG A 302 1.25 -17.93 4.91
N ALA A 303 0.83 -18.60 3.82
CA ALA A 303 -0.58 -18.71 3.44
C ALA A 303 -1.45 -19.30 4.57
N LEU A 304 -0.98 -20.36 5.23
CA LEU A 304 -1.68 -21.03 6.33
C LEU A 304 -1.80 -20.17 7.59
N GLN A 305 -0.78 -19.37 7.93
CA GLN A 305 -0.87 -18.41 9.02
C GLN A 305 -1.95 -17.36 8.77
N THR A 306 -2.14 -16.94 7.51
CA THR A 306 -3.15 -15.95 7.14
C THR A 306 -4.54 -16.53 6.89
N ALA A 307 -4.67 -17.84 6.71
CA ALA A 307 -5.94 -18.52 6.52
C ALA A 307 -6.93 -18.37 7.69
N ALA A 308 -6.43 -18.06 8.90
CA ALA A 308 -7.25 -17.78 10.06
C ALA A 308 -7.98 -16.42 10.03
N CYS A 309 -7.47 -15.47 9.23
CA CYS A 309 -7.89 -14.06 9.27
C CYS A 309 -8.30 -13.49 7.89
N ALA A 310 -7.97 -14.17 6.80
CA ALA A 310 -8.32 -13.77 5.44
C ALA A 310 -9.72 -14.25 5.03
N PRO A 311 -10.46 -13.49 4.20
CA PRO A 311 -11.77 -13.92 3.71
C PRO A 311 -11.66 -15.13 2.75
N GLU A 312 -12.41 -16.19 3.05
CA GLU A 312 -12.66 -17.30 2.13
C GLU A 312 -13.35 -16.79 0.84
N PRO A 313 -13.04 -17.33 -0.36
CA PRO A 313 -12.19 -18.49 -0.65
C PRO A 313 -10.71 -18.12 -0.96
N GLY A 314 -10.23 -16.96 -0.52
CA GLY A 314 -8.86 -16.48 -0.76
C GLY A 314 -7.76 -17.48 -0.34
N PRO A 315 -7.65 -17.83 0.95
CA PRO A 315 -6.59 -18.70 1.44
C PRO A 315 -6.69 -20.12 0.86
N GLN A 316 -7.89 -20.73 0.80
CA GLN A 316 -8.10 -22.03 0.13
C GLN A 316 -7.47 -22.07 -1.27
N ARG A 317 -7.79 -21.07 -2.11
CA ARG A 317 -7.28 -21.02 -3.49
C ARG A 317 -5.77 -20.79 -3.56
N THR A 318 -5.16 -20.07 -2.62
CA THR A 318 -3.68 -19.97 -2.55
C THR A 318 -3.02 -21.30 -2.21
N VAL A 319 -3.51 -22.01 -1.19
CA VAL A 319 -2.94 -23.29 -0.74
C VAL A 319 -3.12 -24.37 -1.82
N GLN A 320 -4.30 -24.43 -2.44
CA GLN A 320 -4.57 -25.31 -3.59
C GLN A 320 -3.61 -25.04 -4.76
N ALA A 321 -3.37 -23.77 -5.12
CA ALA A 321 -2.44 -23.40 -6.19
C ALA A 321 -0.98 -23.83 -5.86
N LEU A 322 -0.50 -23.53 -4.65
CA LEU A 322 0.83 -23.93 -4.19
C LEU A 322 1.03 -25.45 -4.25
N LEU A 323 0.06 -26.23 -3.74
CA LEU A 323 0.11 -27.69 -3.78
C LEU A 323 0.07 -28.24 -5.22
N ASN A 324 -0.64 -27.58 -6.15
CA ASN A 324 -0.73 -27.96 -7.56
C ASN A 324 0.51 -27.60 -8.40
N HIS A 325 1.31 -26.64 -7.93
CA HIS A 325 2.65 -26.34 -8.45
C HIS A 325 3.78 -27.08 -7.69
N GLY A 326 3.42 -28.01 -6.79
CA GLY A 326 4.38 -28.91 -6.14
C GLY A 326 5.14 -28.28 -4.97
N SER A 327 4.50 -27.40 -4.20
CA SER A 327 4.97 -26.98 -2.88
C SER A 327 5.27 -28.18 -1.98
N PRO A 328 6.35 -28.15 -1.16
CA PRO A 328 6.49 -29.12 -0.08
C PRO A 328 5.25 -29.06 0.82
N ALA A 329 4.77 -30.25 1.22
CA ALA A 329 3.73 -30.38 2.22
C ALA A 329 4.28 -30.06 3.62
N VAL A 330 3.39 -29.76 4.57
CA VAL A 330 3.78 -29.56 5.97
C VAL A 330 4.26 -30.89 6.55
N TRP A 331 5.25 -30.86 7.44
CA TRP A 331 5.68 -32.05 8.18
C TRP A 331 4.51 -32.65 8.97
N PRO A 332 4.27 -33.98 8.92
CA PRO A 332 3.11 -34.62 9.59
C PRO A 332 2.97 -34.25 11.07
N ASP A 333 4.07 -34.20 11.81
CA ASP A 333 4.07 -33.91 13.26
C ASP A 333 3.79 -32.43 13.57
N ALA A 334 3.90 -31.54 12.57
CA ALA A 334 3.50 -30.14 12.65
C ALA A 334 2.03 -29.92 12.23
N PHE A 335 1.36 -30.92 11.64
CA PHE A 335 -0.04 -30.81 11.21
C PHE A 335 -1.02 -30.42 12.34
N PRO A 336 -0.88 -30.89 13.60
CA PRO A 336 -1.76 -30.42 14.69
C PRO A 336 -1.65 -28.92 14.96
N LYS A 337 -0.47 -28.31 14.75
CA LYS A 337 -0.31 -26.85 14.87
C LYS A 337 -1.06 -26.11 13.76
N VAL A 338 -0.98 -26.63 12.53
CA VAL A 338 -1.75 -26.11 11.38
C VAL A 338 -3.25 -26.31 11.58
N LEU A 339 -3.69 -27.45 12.12
CA LEU A 339 -5.09 -27.71 12.45
C LEU A 339 -5.63 -26.68 13.43
N LYS A 340 -4.84 -26.29 14.45
CA LYS A 340 -5.21 -25.21 15.39
C LYS A 340 -5.33 -23.85 14.72
N THR A 341 -4.36 -23.47 13.88
CA THR A 341 -4.35 -22.17 13.20
C THR A 341 -5.43 -22.07 12.14
N CYS A 342 -5.61 -23.09 11.31
CA CYS A 342 -6.56 -23.09 10.20
C CYS A 342 -7.95 -23.64 10.57
N ALA A 343 -8.25 -23.84 11.86
CA ALA A 343 -9.53 -24.34 12.35
C ALA A 343 -10.78 -23.64 11.74
N PRO A 344 -10.86 -22.30 11.64
CA PRO A 344 -12.02 -21.62 11.04
C PRO A 344 -12.10 -21.76 9.51
N ALA A 345 -11.10 -22.37 8.86
CA ALA A 345 -11.00 -22.56 7.42
C ALA A 345 -11.01 -24.06 7.05
N PRO A 346 -12.13 -24.79 7.22
CA PRO A 346 -12.19 -26.24 7.02
C PRO A 346 -11.78 -26.66 5.60
N ARG A 347 -12.07 -25.84 4.58
CA ARG A 347 -11.64 -26.09 3.18
C ARG A 347 -10.11 -26.05 3.02
N VAL A 348 -9.40 -25.21 3.77
CA VAL A 348 -7.93 -25.20 3.79
C VAL A 348 -7.40 -26.50 4.39
N ILE A 349 -7.97 -26.94 5.52
CA ILE A 349 -7.64 -28.23 6.14
C ILE A 349 -7.94 -29.39 5.17
N GLU A 350 -9.06 -29.34 4.46
CA GLU A 350 -9.45 -30.34 3.46
C GLU A 350 -8.43 -30.44 2.32
N THR A 351 -8.08 -29.32 1.67
CA THR A 351 -7.10 -29.30 0.56
C THR A 351 -5.71 -29.76 1.00
N LEU A 352 -5.28 -29.41 2.22
CA LEU A 352 -4.06 -29.94 2.83
C LEU A 352 -4.14 -31.46 3.04
N PHE A 353 -5.15 -31.94 3.77
CA PHE A 353 -5.32 -33.35 4.12
C PHE A 353 -5.40 -34.22 2.85
N ASN A 354 -6.11 -33.71 1.83
CA ASN A 354 -6.26 -34.33 0.53
C ASN A 354 -4.93 -34.52 -0.26
N ALA A 355 -3.86 -33.81 0.09
CA ALA A 355 -2.54 -33.94 -0.52
C ALA A 355 -1.66 -35.06 0.06
N TYR A 356 -1.89 -35.51 1.30
CA TYR A 356 -1.10 -36.56 1.95
C TYR A 356 -1.58 -37.95 1.52
N PRO A 357 -0.68 -38.89 1.13
CA PRO A 357 -1.07 -40.27 0.82
C PRO A 357 -1.64 -41.00 2.05
N GLN A 358 -1.07 -40.74 3.22
CA GLN A 358 -1.50 -41.21 4.53
C GLN A 358 -1.11 -40.16 5.57
N LEU A 359 -2.01 -39.88 6.52
CA LEU A 359 -1.75 -39.03 7.67
C LEU A 359 -2.49 -39.64 8.87
N ARG A 360 -1.79 -39.85 10.00
CA ARG A 360 -2.36 -40.50 11.18
C ARG A 360 -3.15 -39.47 11.99
N VAL A 361 -4.47 -39.43 11.78
CA VAL A 361 -5.38 -38.68 12.66
C VAL A 361 -5.37 -39.33 14.04
N SER A 362 -5.23 -38.52 15.09
CA SER A 362 -5.29 -38.93 16.50
C SER A 362 -6.55 -38.37 17.15
N GLU A 363 -7.14 -39.07 18.12
CA GLU A 363 -8.30 -38.54 18.86
C GLU A 363 -7.99 -37.23 19.58
N SER A 364 -6.74 -37.05 20.04
CA SER A 364 -6.23 -35.81 20.63
C SER A 364 -6.28 -34.59 19.68
N TRP A 365 -6.54 -34.77 18.38
CA TRP A 365 -6.81 -33.65 17.47
C TRP A 365 -8.13 -32.93 17.80
N ARG A 366 -9.08 -33.61 18.47
CA ARG A 366 -10.31 -32.98 19.00
C ARG A 366 -9.98 -31.86 19.98
N GLU A 367 -9.04 -32.11 20.90
CA GLU A 367 -8.62 -31.17 21.96
C GLU A 367 -7.92 -29.92 21.42
N VAL A 368 -7.48 -29.96 20.15
CA VAL A 368 -6.73 -28.90 19.48
C VAL A 368 -7.67 -27.93 18.73
N ILE A 369 -8.90 -28.35 18.42
CA ILE A 369 -9.91 -27.56 17.69
C ILE A 369 -10.76 -26.79 18.72
N PRO A 370 -10.99 -25.47 18.56
CA PRO A 370 -11.93 -24.73 19.40
C PRO A 370 -13.35 -25.28 19.27
N GLU A 371 -14.03 -25.53 20.39
CA GLU A 371 -15.35 -26.19 20.43
C GLU A 371 -16.42 -25.42 19.62
N GLU A 372 -16.40 -24.08 19.66
CA GLU A 372 -17.25 -23.20 18.82
C GLU A 372 -17.11 -23.52 17.33
N VAL A 373 -15.88 -23.72 16.86
CA VAL A 373 -15.55 -24.00 15.46
C VAL A 373 -15.85 -25.47 15.12
N PHE A 374 -15.66 -26.39 16.06
CA PHE A 374 -16.10 -27.78 15.93
C PHE A 374 -17.63 -27.85 15.74
N GLN A 375 -18.40 -27.04 16.46
CA GLN A 375 -19.86 -26.98 16.32
C GLN A 375 -20.29 -26.34 14.99
N MET A 376 -19.70 -25.21 14.57
CA MET A 376 -20.02 -24.59 13.28
C MET A 376 -19.71 -25.48 12.06
N HIS A 377 -18.73 -26.39 12.17
CA HIS A 377 -18.29 -27.25 11.07
C HIS A 377 -18.36 -28.76 11.43
N GLN A 378 -19.36 -29.13 12.24
CA GLN A 378 -19.50 -30.44 12.85
C GLN A 378 -19.41 -31.60 11.84
N ALA A 379 -20.11 -31.52 10.70
CA ALA A 379 -20.10 -32.57 9.68
C ALA A 379 -18.70 -32.82 9.08
N PHE A 380 -17.94 -31.75 8.82
CA PHE A 380 -16.58 -31.84 8.31
C PHE A 380 -15.66 -32.50 9.34
N TYR A 381 -15.65 -32.01 10.59
CA TYR A 381 -14.78 -32.54 11.64
C TYR A 381 -15.16 -33.96 12.08
N GLN A 382 -16.44 -34.34 12.03
CA GLN A 382 -16.86 -35.73 12.20
C GLN A 382 -16.31 -36.63 11.08
N SER A 383 -16.34 -36.19 9.81
CA SER A 383 -15.74 -36.95 8.70
C SER A 383 -14.22 -37.12 8.86
N LEU A 384 -13.52 -36.06 9.33
CA LEU A 384 -12.08 -36.08 9.58
C LEU A 384 -11.71 -37.06 10.70
N LEU A 385 -12.41 -37.03 11.84
CA LEU A 385 -12.14 -37.93 12.97
C LEU A 385 -12.52 -39.39 12.65
N ALA A 386 -13.55 -39.63 11.85
CA ALA A 386 -13.94 -40.97 11.39
C ALA A 386 -12.87 -41.70 10.55
N LEU A 387 -11.81 -41.01 10.12
CA LEU A 387 -10.66 -41.58 9.39
C LEU A 387 -9.53 -42.09 10.30
N ALA A 388 -9.54 -41.79 11.61
CA ALA A 388 -8.46 -42.17 12.54
C ALA A 388 -8.17 -43.69 12.59
N HIS A 389 -9.17 -44.51 12.28
CA HIS A 389 -9.08 -45.98 12.33
C HIS A 389 -9.43 -46.65 10.99
N LYS A 390 -9.32 -45.92 9.86
CA LYS A 390 -9.68 -46.44 8.53
C LYS A 390 -8.58 -46.17 7.49
N PRO A 391 -8.27 -47.14 6.60
CA PRO A 391 -7.43 -46.85 5.44
C PRO A 391 -8.14 -45.88 4.50
N ARG A 392 -7.38 -44.99 3.84
CA ARG A 392 -7.89 -44.08 2.82
C ARG A 392 -8.45 -44.87 1.64
N CYS A 393 -9.50 -44.35 0.98
CA CYS A 393 -10.11 -45.00 -0.17
C CYS A 393 -9.14 -45.15 -1.36
N LEU A 394 -9.37 -46.16 -2.23
CA LEU A 394 -8.51 -46.42 -3.39
C LEU A 394 -8.39 -45.21 -4.32
N GLN A 395 -9.49 -44.47 -4.52
CA GLN A 395 -9.52 -43.24 -5.32
C GLN A 395 -8.55 -42.17 -4.80
N HIS A 396 -8.45 -42.00 -3.48
CA HIS A 396 -7.50 -41.08 -2.86
C HIS A 396 -6.05 -41.53 -3.06
N LEU A 397 -5.77 -42.84 -2.90
CA LEU A 397 -4.44 -43.40 -3.16
C LEU A 397 -4.03 -43.23 -4.64
N CYS A 398 -4.97 -43.44 -5.58
CA CYS A 398 -4.77 -43.16 -7.00
C CYS A 398 -4.47 -41.68 -7.28
N ARG A 399 -5.20 -40.74 -6.65
CA ARG A 399 -4.88 -39.30 -6.75
C ARG A 399 -3.47 -39.01 -6.26
N CYS A 400 -3.09 -39.51 -5.08
CA CYS A 400 -1.75 -39.28 -4.54
C CYS A 400 -0.65 -39.88 -5.43
N ALA A 401 -0.89 -41.04 -6.05
CA ALA A 401 0.03 -41.63 -7.03
C ALA A 401 0.16 -40.77 -8.31
N ILE A 402 -0.97 -40.35 -8.91
CA ILE A 402 -0.98 -39.49 -10.11
C ILE A 402 -0.29 -38.15 -9.85
N ARG A 403 -0.58 -37.51 -8.70
CA ARG A 403 0.07 -36.26 -8.29
C ARG A 403 1.58 -36.45 -8.06
N LYS A 404 2.01 -37.59 -7.50
CA LYS A 404 3.43 -37.92 -7.33
C LYS A 404 4.16 -38.10 -8.67
N LEU A 405 3.47 -38.60 -9.71
CA LEU A 405 4.02 -38.72 -11.07
C LEU A 405 4.15 -37.36 -11.78
N PHE A 406 3.19 -36.45 -11.59
CA PHE A 406 3.21 -35.12 -12.24
C PHE A 406 4.03 -34.06 -11.48
N GLY A 407 4.21 -34.20 -10.16
CA GLY A 407 5.02 -33.30 -9.34
C GLY A 407 4.63 -31.83 -9.49
N LYS A 408 5.62 -30.96 -9.73
CA LYS A 408 5.40 -29.50 -9.96
C LYS A 408 4.50 -29.18 -11.18
N ARG A 409 4.16 -30.16 -12.02
CA ARG A 409 3.37 -29.97 -13.27
C ARG A 409 1.89 -30.37 -13.15
N CYS A 410 1.38 -30.72 -11.96
CA CYS A 410 -0.03 -31.14 -11.79
C CYS A 410 -1.02 -30.13 -12.42
N PHE A 411 -0.83 -28.83 -12.17
CA PHE A 411 -1.69 -27.76 -12.73
C PHE A 411 -1.78 -27.77 -14.26
N HIS A 412 -0.70 -28.15 -14.97
CA HIS A 412 -0.66 -28.14 -16.43
C HIS A 412 -1.04 -29.49 -17.07
N LEU A 413 -0.76 -30.61 -16.38
CA LEU A 413 -0.97 -31.95 -16.94
C LEU A 413 -2.37 -32.52 -16.68
N VAL A 414 -2.98 -32.22 -15.54
CA VAL A 414 -4.31 -32.77 -15.21
C VAL A 414 -5.41 -32.32 -16.20
N PRO A 415 -5.50 -31.04 -16.63
CA PRO A 415 -6.51 -30.61 -17.61
C PRO A 415 -6.35 -31.23 -19.01
N LEU A 416 -5.18 -31.81 -19.32
CA LEU A 416 -4.89 -32.48 -20.59
C LEU A 416 -5.28 -33.97 -20.58
N LEU A 417 -5.69 -34.53 -19.43
CA LEU A 417 -6.13 -35.91 -19.34
C LEU A 417 -7.56 -36.09 -19.89
N PRO A 418 -7.85 -37.19 -20.61
CA PRO A 418 -9.20 -37.52 -21.09
C PRO A 418 -10.07 -38.06 -19.95
N LEU A 419 -10.32 -37.22 -18.94
CA LEU A 419 -11.11 -37.50 -17.75
C LEU A 419 -12.30 -36.52 -17.66
N PRO A 420 -13.45 -36.95 -17.09
CA PRO A 420 -14.51 -36.03 -16.69
C PRO A 420 -13.99 -34.92 -15.77
N LYS A 421 -14.56 -33.71 -15.88
CA LYS A 421 -14.13 -32.53 -15.11
C LYS A 421 -14.04 -32.83 -13.60
N SER A 422 -15.07 -33.43 -13.01
CA SER A 422 -15.06 -33.80 -11.59
C SER A 422 -13.85 -34.63 -11.15
N LEU A 423 -13.28 -35.49 -12.01
CA LEU A 423 -12.04 -36.21 -11.70
C LEU A 423 -10.78 -35.35 -11.94
N GLN A 424 -10.80 -34.41 -12.88
CA GLN A 424 -9.73 -33.39 -12.99
C GLN A 424 -9.72 -32.47 -11.76
N ASP A 425 -10.89 -32.01 -11.32
CA ASP A 425 -11.13 -31.13 -10.17
C ASP A 425 -10.69 -31.82 -8.85
N TYR A 426 -11.09 -33.09 -8.66
CA TYR A 426 -10.63 -33.95 -7.56
C TYR A 426 -9.11 -34.14 -7.54
N LEU A 427 -8.48 -34.33 -8.72
CA LEU A 427 -7.02 -34.43 -8.87
C LEU A 427 -6.31 -33.09 -8.57
N LEU A 428 -6.96 -31.96 -8.85
CA LEU A 428 -6.50 -30.58 -8.57
C LEU A 428 -6.84 -30.08 -7.15
N LEU A 429 -7.31 -30.97 -6.27
CA LEU A 429 -7.64 -30.66 -4.86
C LEU A 429 -8.71 -29.57 -4.73
N GLU A 430 -9.75 -29.57 -5.56
CA GLU A 430 -10.98 -28.84 -5.23
C GLU A 430 -11.60 -29.44 -3.96
N PRO A 431 -12.10 -28.63 -3.00
CA PRO A 431 -12.74 -29.12 -1.79
C PRO A 431 -14.21 -29.52 -2.02
N GLU A 432 -14.55 -30.74 -1.64
CA GLU A 432 -15.90 -31.33 -1.72
C GLU A 432 -16.69 -31.09 -0.42
N GLY A 433 -16.03 -30.66 0.66
CA GLY A 433 -16.62 -30.40 1.98
C GLY A 433 -16.72 -31.64 2.89
N VAL A 434 -16.33 -32.81 2.39
CA VAL A 434 -16.38 -34.11 3.08
C VAL A 434 -15.11 -34.90 2.78
N LEU A 435 -14.52 -35.53 3.79
CA LEU A 435 -13.33 -36.38 3.60
C LEU A 435 -13.73 -37.86 3.41
N HIS A 436 -13.56 -38.35 2.17
CA HIS A 436 -13.76 -39.75 1.74
C HIS A 436 -12.49 -40.59 1.88
#